data_AF-A0A930BQ30-F1
#
_entry.id   AF-A0A930BQ30-F1
#
_cell.length_a   1.000
_cell.length_b   1.000
_cell.length_c   1.000
_cell.angle_alpha   90.00
_cell.angle_beta   90.00
_cell.angle_gamma   90.00
#
_symmetry.space_group_name_H-M   'P 1'
#
loop_
_entity.id
_entity.type
_entity.pdbx_description
1 polymer ?
#
loop_
_entity_poly.entity_id
_entity_poly.type
_entity_poly.pdbx_seq_one_letter_code
_entity_poly.pdbx_strand_id
1 'polypeptide(L)'
;MQQRILAVGLALLTAQPAVADDHATHLRPQTVDYALILPANLPHLLRTSLDRAEALGLNDAQRAALRELMAEAPLKVFSRLSQAEKMEQAIAREVLDNTVPLAELQSRLDALVALKRGATEAQIATIKRMQAVLGKGQFRALLKYSAITDRL
;
A
#
# COMPACT_ATOMS: atom_id res chain seq x y z
N MET A 1 43.33 46.24 36.66
CA MET A 1 43.02 47.26 35.63
C MET A 1 43.56 46.76 34.29
N GLN A 2 42.67 46.67 33.30
CA GLN A 2 42.88 46.73 31.83
C GLN A 2 43.93 45.79 31.18
N GLN A 3 43.50 44.71 30.52
CA GLN A 3 43.12 44.65 29.09
C GLN A 3 44.17 45.22 28.12
N ARG A 4 44.76 44.33 27.30
CA ARG A 4 44.90 44.55 25.86
C ARG A 4 45.08 43.22 25.13
N ILE A 5 43.98 42.84 24.49
CA ILE A 5 43.84 41.77 23.51
C ILE A 5 44.49 42.28 22.21
N LEU A 6 45.36 41.49 21.59
CA LEU A 6 45.61 41.58 20.15
C LEU A 6 45.23 40.24 19.52
N ALA A 7 44.14 40.29 18.77
CA ALA A 7 43.62 39.21 17.96
C ALA A 7 44.48 39.06 16.70
N VAL A 8 45.02 37.86 16.46
CA VAL A 8 45.48 37.43 15.14
C VAL A 8 44.41 36.50 14.60
N GLY A 9 43.69 37.00 13.59
CA GLY A 9 42.62 36.28 12.91
C GLY A 9 43.18 35.13 12.11
N LEU A 10 42.79 33.91 12.50
CA LEU A 10 42.95 32.71 11.68
C LEU A 10 41.65 32.54 10.88
N ALA A 11 41.71 32.87 9.59
CA ALA A 11 40.60 32.63 8.67
C ALA A 11 40.43 31.12 8.47
N LEU A 12 39.46 30.52 9.17
CA LEU A 12 38.99 29.18 8.83
C LEU A 12 38.22 29.27 7.50
N LEU A 13 38.78 28.67 6.44
CA LEU A 13 38.01 28.26 5.27
C LEU A 13 37.02 27.19 5.73
N THR A 14 35.80 27.59 6.07
CA THR A 14 34.66 26.68 6.17
C THR A 14 34.21 26.34 4.76
N ALA A 15 34.79 25.28 4.19
CA ALA A 15 34.16 24.60 3.06
C ALA A 15 32.82 24.04 3.56
N GLN A 16 31.72 24.65 3.15
CA GLN A 16 30.37 24.11 3.37
C GLN A 16 30.29 22.76 2.66
N PRO A 17 29.76 21.70 3.29
CA PRO A 17 29.45 20.49 2.56
C PRO A 17 28.32 20.85 1.58
N ALA A 18 28.60 20.74 0.28
CA ALA A 18 27.58 20.82 -0.74
C ALA A 18 26.58 19.68 -0.49
N VAL A 19 25.42 20.02 0.05
CA VAL A 19 24.25 19.17 0.06
C VAL A 19 23.86 18.99 -1.40
N ALA A 20 24.30 17.90 -2.02
CA ALA A 20 23.77 17.47 -3.29
C ALA A 20 22.38 16.90 -3.02
N ASP A 21 21.39 17.78 -2.97
CA ASP A 21 20.02 17.44 -3.32
C ASP A 21 20.04 16.95 -4.77
N ASP A 22 20.05 15.64 -4.97
CA ASP A 22 19.68 15.05 -6.24
C ASP A 22 18.29 14.43 -6.10
N HIS A 23 17.29 15.30 -6.17
CA HIS A 23 15.90 14.97 -6.44
C HIS A 23 15.74 14.50 -7.90
N ALA A 24 16.47 13.45 -8.30
CA ALA A 24 16.19 12.71 -9.52
C ALA A 24 15.09 11.69 -9.23
N THR A 25 13.86 12.19 -9.23
CA THR A 25 12.60 11.47 -8.98
C THR A 25 12.31 10.44 -10.07
N HIS A 26 13.01 9.31 -10.03
CA HIS A 26 12.52 8.05 -10.58
C HIS A 26 12.24 7.13 -9.39
N LEU A 27 10.98 7.06 -8.97
CA LEU A 27 10.49 6.08 -7.99
C LEU A 27 10.69 4.68 -8.59
N ARG A 28 11.90 4.12 -8.43
CA ARG A 28 12.12 2.68 -8.57
C ARG A 28 11.18 1.98 -7.59
N PRO A 29 10.55 0.85 -7.97
CA PRO A 29 9.72 0.10 -7.06
C PRO A 29 10.50 -0.14 -5.77
N GLN A 30 9.97 0.33 -4.65
CA GLN A 30 10.58 0.10 -3.35
C GLN A 30 10.25 -1.33 -2.93
N THR A 31 11.03 -1.93 -2.02
CA THR A 31 10.75 -3.29 -1.52
C THR A 31 9.36 -3.44 -0.89
N VAL A 32 8.72 -2.32 -0.51
CA VAL A 32 7.33 -2.28 -0.09
C VAL A 32 6.34 -2.63 -1.22
N ASP A 33 6.74 -2.68 -2.49
CA ASP A 33 5.88 -3.01 -3.64
C ASP A 33 5.72 -4.52 -3.91
N TYR A 34 6.44 -5.39 -3.19
CA TYR A 34 6.44 -6.84 -3.41
C TYR A 34 5.22 -7.57 -2.81
N ALA A 35 4.11 -6.87 -2.56
CA ALA A 35 2.85 -7.49 -2.15
C ALA A 35 1.75 -7.24 -3.18
N LEU A 36 1.18 -8.32 -3.72
CA LEU A 36 0.15 -8.25 -4.77
C LEU A 36 -1.11 -7.51 -4.32
N ILE A 37 -1.46 -7.56 -3.03
CA ILE A 37 -2.66 -6.91 -2.47
C ILE A 37 -2.59 -5.38 -2.42
N LEU A 38 -1.42 -4.78 -2.66
CA LEU A 38 -1.27 -3.34 -2.58
C LEU A 38 -2.07 -2.62 -3.66
N PRO A 39 -2.57 -1.40 -3.40
CA PRO A 39 -3.37 -0.65 -4.37
C PRO A 39 -2.68 -0.41 -5.72
N ALA A 40 -1.35 -0.34 -5.75
CA ALA A 40 -0.54 -0.19 -6.96
C ALA A 40 -0.47 -1.48 -7.82
N ASN A 41 -0.91 -2.62 -7.28
CA ASN A 41 -0.87 -3.94 -7.91
C ASN A 41 -2.29 -4.52 -8.09
N LEU A 42 -3.14 -4.46 -7.06
CA LEU A 42 -4.56 -4.81 -7.09
C LEU A 42 -5.38 -3.66 -6.49
N PRO A 43 -6.00 -2.79 -7.32
CA PRO A 43 -6.61 -1.56 -6.85
C PRO A 43 -7.97 -1.81 -6.21
N HIS A 44 -8.31 -1.00 -5.20
CA HIS A 44 -9.63 -1.02 -4.57
C HIS A 44 -10.63 -0.19 -5.39
N LEU A 45 -11.27 -0.82 -6.37
CA LEU A 45 -12.08 -0.11 -7.36
C LEU A 45 -13.56 0.06 -6.97
N LEU A 46 -14.06 -0.64 -5.95
CA LEU A 46 -15.51 -0.69 -5.64
C LEU A 46 -16.09 0.69 -5.37
N ARG A 47 -15.49 1.43 -4.42
CA ARG A 47 -15.94 2.78 -4.09
C ARG A 47 -15.87 3.70 -5.31
N THR A 48 -14.73 3.68 -6.01
CA THR A 48 -14.54 4.47 -7.24
C THR A 48 -15.58 4.16 -8.31
N SER A 49 -16.01 2.90 -8.45
CA SER A 49 -17.04 2.53 -9.42
C SER A 49 -18.40 3.16 -9.13
N LEU A 50 -18.76 3.31 -7.85
CA LEU A 50 -19.99 3.97 -7.44
C LEU A 50 -19.86 5.50 -7.52
N ASP A 51 -18.73 6.05 -7.10
CA ASP A 51 -18.44 7.49 -7.17
C ASP A 51 -18.39 7.99 -8.64
N ARG A 52 -18.05 7.11 -9.58
CA ARG A 52 -17.99 7.40 -11.03
C ARG A 52 -19.15 6.78 -11.82
N ALA A 53 -20.25 6.42 -11.16
CA ALA A 53 -21.33 5.67 -11.80
C ALA A 53 -21.89 6.34 -13.06
N GLU A 54 -22.03 7.67 -13.06
CA GLU A 54 -22.49 8.43 -14.23
C GLU A 54 -21.46 8.41 -15.37
N ALA A 55 -20.20 8.68 -15.06
CA ALA A 55 -19.11 8.67 -16.04
C ALA A 55 -18.87 7.28 -16.67
N LEU A 56 -19.21 6.22 -15.94
CA LEU A 56 -19.14 4.84 -16.41
C LEU A 56 -20.42 4.38 -17.12
N GLY A 57 -21.48 5.18 -17.12
CA GLY A 57 -22.78 4.84 -17.70
C GLY A 57 -23.44 3.64 -17.01
N LEU A 58 -23.33 3.54 -15.68
CA LEU A 58 -23.89 2.41 -14.94
C LEU A 58 -25.42 2.49 -14.90
N ASN A 59 -26.08 1.39 -15.20
CA ASN A 59 -27.52 1.26 -14.99
C ASN A 59 -27.85 0.90 -13.52
N ASP A 60 -29.14 0.91 -13.18
CA ASP A 60 -29.57 0.71 -11.79
C ASP A 60 -29.30 -0.69 -11.26
N ALA A 61 -29.39 -1.72 -12.12
CA ALA A 61 -29.05 -3.10 -11.76
C ALA A 61 -27.55 -3.24 -11.45
N GLN A 62 -26.68 -2.62 -12.25
CA GLN A 62 -25.24 -2.59 -12.00
C GLN A 62 -24.91 -1.84 -10.71
N ARG A 63 -25.57 -0.69 -10.47
CA ARG A 63 -25.40 0.08 -9.24
C ARG A 63 -25.83 -0.71 -8.00
N ALA A 64 -26.96 -1.43 -8.07
CA ALA A 64 -27.42 -2.29 -6.99
C ALA A 64 -26.40 -3.41 -6.69
N ALA A 65 -25.97 -4.15 -7.73
CA ALA A 65 -25.00 -5.24 -7.57
C ALA A 65 -23.65 -4.76 -6.99
N LEU A 66 -23.18 -3.58 -7.38
CA LEU A 66 -21.94 -3.00 -6.83
C LEU A 66 -22.09 -2.57 -5.37
N ARG A 67 -23.27 -2.09 -4.96
CA ARG A 67 -23.55 -1.76 -3.54
C ARG A 67 -23.57 -3.01 -2.68
N GLU A 68 -24.19 -4.09 -3.15
CA GLU A 68 -24.16 -5.39 -2.47
C GLU A 68 -22.72 -5.89 -2.32
N LEU A 69 -21.94 -5.83 -3.41
CA LEU A 69 -20.53 -6.21 -3.38
C LEU A 69 -19.69 -5.33 -2.43
N MET A 70 -20.03 -4.05 -2.30
CA MET A 70 -19.38 -3.12 -1.36
C MET A 70 -19.71 -3.42 0.11
N ALA A 71 -20.85 -4.04 0.41
CA ALA A 71 -21.15 -4.50 1.77
C ALA A 71 -20.35 -5.77 2.14
N GLU A 72 -20.12 -6.67 1.18
CA GLU A 72 -19.46 -7.96 1.44
C GLU A 72 -17.93 -7.91 1.39
N ALA A 73 -17.37 -7.28 0.35
CA ALA A 73 -15.96 -7.42 0.00
C ALA A 73 -14.99 -6.80 1.03
N PRO A 74 -15.24 -5.59 1.57
CA PRO A 74 -14.35 -4.97 2.55
C PRO A 74 -14.18 -5.83 3.80
N LEU A 75 -15.24 -6.48 4.29
CA LEU A 75 -15.18 -7.30 5.50
C LEU A 75 -14.20 -8.46 5.36
N LYS A 76 -14.16 -9.11 4.18
CA LYS A 76 -13.29 -10.27 3.93
C LYS A 76 -11.83 -9.89 3.76
N VAL A 77 -11.56 -8.78 3.08
CA VAL A 77 -10.18 -8.31 2.84
C VAL A 77 -9.62 -7.62 4.09
N PHE A 78 -10.36 -6.65 4.65
CA PHE A 78 -9.91 -5.85 5.78
C PHE A 78 -9.66 -6.69 7.04
N SER A 79 -10.56 -7.63 7.35
CA SER A 79 -10.39 -8.51 8.52
C SER A 79 -9.08 -9.32 8.45
N ARG A 80 -8.74 -9.84 7.26
CA ARG A 80 -7.51 -10.62 7.05
C ARG A 80 -6.26 -9.74 7.11
N LEU A 81 -6.31 -8.56 6.50
CA LEU A 81 -5.18 -7.63 6.53
C LEU A 81 -4.92 -7.08 7.94
N SER A 82 -5.96 -6.77 8.70
CA SER A 82 -5.82 -6.35 10.10
C SER A 82 -5.23 -7.46 10.99
N GLN A 83 -5.63 -8.72 10.76
CA GLN A 83 -5.02 -9.86 11.45
C GLN A 83 -3.55 -10.05 11.06
N ALA A 84 -3.22 -9.92 9.77
CA ALA A 84 -1.85 -10.00 9.28
C ALA A 84 -0.97 -8.88 9.88
N GLU A 85 -1.46 -7.64 9.92
CA GLU A 85 -0.75 -6.51 10.51
C GLU A 85 -0.42 -6.74 12.00
N LYS A 86 -1.42 -7.16 12.79
CA LYS A 86 -1.20 -7.48 14.21
C LYS A 86 -0.19 -8.59 14.39
N MET A 87 -0.25 -9.62 13.54
CA MET A 87 0.68 -10.74 13.57
C MET A 87 2.11 -10.32 13.18
N GLU A 88 2.26 -9.44 12.19
CA GLU A 88 3.57 -8.87 11.83
C GLU A 88 4.18 -8.06 12.96
N GLN A 89 3.38 -7.20 13.61
CA GLN A 89 3.85 -6.41 14.76
C GLN A 89 4.24 -7.30 15.94
N ALA A 90 3.48 -8.37 16.19
CA ALA A 90 3.80 -9.34 17.24
C ALA A 90 5.10 -10.08 16.95
N ILE A 91 5.25 -10.64 15.74
CA ILE A 91 6.48 -11.33 15.30
C ILE A 91 7.68 -10.38 15.40
N ALA A 92 7.56 -9.14 14.93
CA ALA A 92 8.64 -8.17 14.98
C ALA A 92 9.09 -7.91 16.43
N ARG A 93 8.14 -7.71 17.34
CA ARG A 93 8.45 -7.51 18.76
C ARG A 93 9.11 -8.74 19.38
N GLU A 94 8.56 -9.93 19.13
CA GLU A 94 9.07 -11.19 19.69
C GLU A 94 10.50 -11.50 19.22
N VAL A 95 10.82 -11.19 17.96
CA VAL A 95 12.18 -11.30 17.40
C VAL A 95 13.14 -10.31 18.06
N LEU A 96 12.75 -9.05 18.21
CA LEU A 96 13.59 -8.01 18.80
C LEU A 96 13.84 -8.26 20.30
N ASP A 97 12.83 -8.78 21.00
CA ASP A 97 12.93 -9.11 22.42
C ASP A 97 13.61 -10.49 22.66
N ASN A 98 13.92 -11.25 21.60
CA ASN A 98 14.46 -12.62 21.62
C ASN A 98 13.67 -13.56 22.55
N THR A 99 12.34 -13.45 22.54
CA THR A 99 11.45 -14.13 23.49
C THR A 99 10.90 -15.45 22.98
N VAL A 100 11.07 -15.76 21.70
CA VAL A 100 10.42 -16.91 21.05
C VAL A 100 11.44 -17.73 20.23
N PRO A 101 11.47 -19.06 20.36
CA PRO A 101 12.31 -19.92 19.53
C PRO A 101 11.98 -19.82 18.04
N LEU A 102 12.98 -20.03 17.19
CA LEU A 102 12.82 -19.98 15.73
C LEU A 102 11.69 -20.90 15.20
N ALA A 103 11.53 -22.09 15.77
CA ALA A 103 10.50 -23.04 15.34
C ALA A 103 9.07 -22.50 15.54
N GLU A 104 8.82 -21.77 16.62
CA GLU A 104 7.52 -21.13 16.86
C GLU A 104 7.29 -19.94 15.93
N LEU A 105 8.35 -19.18 15.64
CA LEU A 105 8.30 -18.09 14.66
C LEU A 105 7.97 -18.60 13.25
N GLN A 106 8.49 -19.76 12.84
CA GLN A 106 8.21 -20.36 11.53
C GLN A 106 6.70 -20.62 11.33
N SER A 107 6.05 -21.27 12.30
CA SER A 107 4.60 -21.52 12.25
C SER A 107 3.79 -20.22 12.15
N ARG A 108 4.21 -19.17 12.86
CA ARG A 108 3.57 -17.85 12.81
C ARG A 108 3.78 -17.17 11.46
N LEU A 109 4.97 -17.30 10.86
CA LEU A 109 5.25 -16.80 9.51
C LEU A 109 4.38 -17.49 8.46
N ASP A 110 4.18 -18.81 8.58
CA ASP A 110 3.28 -19.56 7.69
C ASP A 110 1.83 -19.07 7.82
N ALA A 111 1.36 -18.86 9.05
CA ALA A 111 0.03 -18.31 9.31
C ALA A 111 -0.13 -16.88 8.75
N LEU A 112 0.91 -16.05 8.87
CA LEU A 112 0.94 -14.70 8.29
C LEU A 112 0.81 -14.74 6.76
N VAL A 113 1.58 -15.62 6.11
CA VAL A 113 1.51 -15.81 4.66
C VAL A 113 0.11 -16.27 4.24
N ALA A 114 -0.51 -17.19 4.99
CA ALA A 114 -1.86 -17.65 4.73
C ALA A 114 -2.90 -16.51 4.82
N LEU A 115 -2.79 -15.62 5.82
CA LEU A 115 -3.67 -14.45 5.96
C LEU A 115 -3.53 -13.49 4.78
N LYS A 116 -2.30 -13.13 4.39
CA LYS A 116 -2.02 -12.23 3.26
C LYS A 116 -2.48 -12.82 1.93
N ARG A 117 -2.27 -14.13 1.73
CA ARG A 117 -2.78 -14.87 0.58
C ARG A 117 -4.31 -14.82 0.53
N GLY A 118 -4.99 -15.12 1.64
CA GLY A 118 -6.45 -15.09 1.70
C GLY A 118 -7.03 -13.70 1.43
N ALA A 119 -6.37 -12.63 1.87
CA ALA A 119 -6.76 -11.26 1.54
C ALA A 119 -6.62 -10.99 0.02
N THR A 120 -5.52 -11.45 -0.57
CA THR A 120 -5.25 -11.35 -2.01
C THR A 120 -6.31 -12.09 -2.84
N GLU A 121 -6.63 -13.32 -2.47
CA GLU A 121 -7.66 -14.13 -3.12
C GLU A 121 -9.04 -13.48 -3.04
N ALA A 122 -9.39 -12.91 -1.88
CA ALA A 122 -10.64 -12.18 -1.71
C ALA A 122 -10.71 -10.90 -2.57
N GLN A 123 -9.60 -10.18 -2.74
CA GLN A 123 -9.53 -9.02 -3.63
C GLN A 123 -9.63 -9.43 -5.11
N ILE A 124 -8.96 -10.51 -5.52
CA ILE A 124 -9.08 -11.07 -6.87
C ILE A 124 -10.54 -11.48 -7.15
N ALA A 125 -11.19 -12.16 -6.22
CA ALA A 125 -12.60 -12.55 -6.36
C ALA A 125 -13.51 -11.31 -6.51
N THR A 126 -13.25 -10.26 -5.74
CA THR A 126 -13.96 -8.98 -5.85
C THR A 126 -13.78 -8.36 -7.23
N ILE A 127 -12.54 -8.26 -7.72
CA ILE A 127 -12.24 -7.70 -9.05
C ILE A 127 -12.93 -8.51 -10.15
N LYS A 128 -12.92 -9.86 -10.07
CA LYS A 128 -13.62 -10.72 -11.04
C LYS A 128 -15.12 -10.48 -11.05
N ARG A 129 -15.75 -10.32 -9.88
CA ARG A 129 -17.18 -9.98 -9.79
C ARG A 129 -17.46 -8.60 -10.39
N MET A 130 -16.60 -7.60 -10.13
CA MET A 130 -16.73 -6.29 -10.76
C MET A 130 -16.64 -6.35 -12.29
N GLN A 131 -15.70 -7.13 -12.84
CA GLN A 131 -15.58 -7.35 -14.28
C GLN A 131 -16.84 -7.96 -14.89
N ALA A 132 -17.49 -8.89 -14.16
CA ALA A 132 -18.75 -9.50 -14.59
C ALA A 132 -19.91 -8.48 -14.60
N VAL A 133 -19.99 -7.59 -13.61
CA VAL A 133 -21.06 -6.57 -13.51
C VAL A 133 -20.88 -5.44 -14.53
N LEU A 134 -19.63 -4.98 -14.73
CA LEU A 134 -19.30 -3.79 -15.54
C LEU A 134 -19.03 -4.11 -17.02
N GLY A 135 -18.78 -5.38 -17.35
CA GLY A 135 -18.27 -5.75 -18.68
C GLY A 135 -16.90 -5.13 -18.99
N LYS A 136 -16.32 -5.51 -20.14
CA LYS A 136 -14.93 -5.15 -20.47
C LYS A 136 -14.71 -3.65 -20.65
N GLY A 137 -15.64 -2.95 -21.32
CA GLY A 137 -15.52 -1.53 -21.64
C GLY A 137 -15.57 -0.64 -20.40
N GLN A 138 -16.61 -0.80 -19.57
CA GLN A 138 -16.77 0.02 -18.35
C GLN A 138 -15.68 -0.31 -17.33
N PHE A 139 -15.28 -1.59 -17.20
CA PHE A 139 -14.17 -1.95 -16.32
C PHE A 139 -12.85 -1.32 -16.76
N ARG A 140 -12.54 -1.30 -18.08
CA ARG A 140 -11.35 -0.61 -18.59
C ARG A 140 -11.40 0.91 -18.38
N ALA A 141 -12.57 1.52 -18.51
CA ALA A 141 -12.77 2.94 -18.20
C ALA A 141 -12.54 3.23 -16.70
N LEU A 142 -13.02 2.34 -15.83
CA LEU A 142 -12.84 2.43 -14.38
C LEU A 142 -11.35 2.40 -13.97
N LEU A 143 -10.52 1.59 -14.64
CA LEU A 143 -9.09 1.50 -14.33
C LEU A 143 -8.35 2.83 -14.48
N LYS A 144 -8.83 3.75 -15.32
CA LYS A 144 -8.26 5.11 -15.50
C LYS A 144 -8.36 5.98 -14.24
N TYR A 145 -9.16 5.58 -13.26
CA TYR A 145 -9.30 6.24 -11.97
C TYR A 145 -8.53 5.53 -10.86
N SER A 146 -7.62 4.62 -11.22
CA SER A 146 -6.84 3.81 -10.28
C SER A 146 -5.35 4.14 -10.35
N ALA A 147 -4.62 3.78 -9.30
CA ALA A 147 -3.17 3.94 -9.22
C ALA A 147 -2.38 3.07 -10.23
N ILE A 148 -3.06 2.22 -11.01
CA ILE A 148 -2.44 1.32 -11.99
C ILE A 148 -2.41 1.93 -13.40
N THR A 149 -3.06 3.08 -13.62
CA THR A 149 -3.22 3.68 -14.95
C THR A 149 -1.91 3.84 -15.73
N ASP A 150 -0.80 4.13 -15.05
CA ASP A 150 0.51 4.32 -15.70
C ASP A 150 1.20 3.01 -16.13
N ARG A 151 0.58 1.84 -15.83
CA ARG A 151 1.14 0.50 -16.07
C ARG A 151 0.33 -0.36 -17.06
N LEU A 152 -0.81 0.13 -17.57
CA LEU A 152 -1.76 -0.62 -18.42
C LEU A 152 -1.98 0.04 -19.78
#